data_AF-A0A353PWL9-F1
#
_entry.id   AF-A0A353PWL9-F1
#
_cell.length_a   1.000
_cell.length_b   1.000
_cell.length_c   1.000
_cell.angle_alpha   90.00
_cell.angle_beta   90.00
_cell.angle_gamma   90.00
#
_symmetry.space_group_name_H-M   'P 1'
#
loop_
_entity.id
_entity.type
_entity.pdbx_description
1 polymer ?
#
loop_
_entity_poly.entity_id
_entity_poly.type
_entity_poly.pdbx_seq_one_letter_code
_entity_poly.pdbx_strand_id
1 'polypeptide(L)' 'MNDKILMKGNEAIGEAAILAGCRHYFAYPITPQNEIPAYM' A
#
# COMPACT_ATOMS: atom_id res chain seq x y z
N MET A 1 15.52 0.20 -7.27
CA MET A 1 15.54 -0.86 -6.24
C MET A 1 15.92 -2.16 -6.92
N ASN A 2 17.18 -2.59 -6.80
CA ASN A 2 17.63 -3.87 -7.38
C ASN A 2 17.82 -4.97 -6.32
N ASP A 3 17.50 -4.65 -5.06
CA ASP A 3 17.55 -5.57 -3.94
C ASP A 3 16.18 -6.20 -3.71
N LYS A 4 16.17 -7.51 -3.44
CA LYS A 4 14.94 -8.22 -3.05
C LYS A 4 14.59 -7.86 -1.62
N ILE A 5 13.41 -7.29 -1.43
CA ILE A 5 12.85 -6.98 -0.11
C ILE A 5 11.73 -7.98 0.22
N LEU A 6 11.66 -8.42 1.49
CA LEU A 6 10.50 -9.12 2.01
C LEU A 6 9.46 -8.06 2.42
N MET A 7 8.28 -8.12 1.84
CA MET A 7 7.23 -7.12 2.02
C MET A 7 5.87 -7.82 2.11
N LYS A 8 4.95 -7.30 2.93
CA LYS A 8 3.56 -7.79 2.96
C LYS A 8 2.84 -7.38 1.67
N GLY A 9 1.84 -8.16 1.25
CA GLY A 9 1.03 -7.82 0.08
C GLY A 9 0.33 -6.46 0.19
N ASN A 10 -0.14 -6.09 1.39
CA ASN A 10 -0.78 -4.80 1.63
C ASN A 10 0.19 -3.62 1.47
N GLU A 11 1.41 -3.75 1.98
CA GLU A 11 2.47 -2.74 1.85
C GLU A 11 2.89 -2.58 0.39
N ALA A 12 2.99 -3.68 -0.36
CA ALA A 12 3.32 -3.65 -1.79
C ALA A 12 2.27 -2.88 -2.61
N ILE A 13 0.99 -3.02 -2.28
CA ILE A 13 -0.09 -2.28 -2.93
C ILE A 13 -0.03 -0.79 -2.55
N GLY A 14 0.21 -0.47 -1.27
CA GLY A 14 0.39 0.91 -0.80
C GLY A 14 1.54 1.62 -1.50
N GLU A 15 2.71 0.99 -1.55
CA GLU A 15 3.90 1.51 -2.23
C GLU A 15 3.64 1.73 -3.73
N ALA A 16 3.01 0.76 -4.39
CA ALA A 16 2.67 0.89 -5.80
C ALA A 16 1.70 2.06 -6.05
N ALA A 17 0.72 2.29 -5.17
CA ALA A 17 -0.20 3.41 -5.29
C ALA A 17 0.50 4.76 -5.16
N ILE A 18 1.44 4.91 -4.21
CA ILE A 18 2.27 6.12 -4.07
C ILE A 18 3.11 6.34 -5.34
N LEU A 19 3.81 5.30 -5.80
CA LEU A 19 4.66 5.35 -7.01
C LEU A 19 3.85 5.69 -8.28
N ALA A 20 2.63 5.20 -8.38
CA ALA A 20 1.71 5.51 -9.48
C ALA A 20 1.14 6.95 -9.40
N GLY A 21 1.45 7.70 -8.35
CA GLY A 21 0.96 9.08 -8.17
C GLY A 21 -0.48 9.16 -7.67
N CYS A 22 -0.98 8.13 -6.98
CA CYS A 22 -2.28 8.20 -6.31
C CYS A 22 -2.26 9.33 -5.28
N ARG A 23 -3.21 10.28 -5.39
CA ARG A 23 -3.33 11.43 -4.47
C ARG A 23 -4.51 11.35 -3.53
N HIS A 24 -5.51 10.53 -3.86
CA HIS A 24 -6.74 10.40 -3.09
C HIS A 24 -7.12 8.93 -3.01
N TYR A 25 -7.32 8.43 -1.80
CA TYR A 25 -7.73 7.06 -1.52
C TYR A 25 -8.92 7.09 -0.58
N PHE A 26 -10.00 6.42 -0.95
CA PHE A 26 -11.24 6.36 -0.19
C PHE A 26 -11.49 4.92 0.20
N ALA A 27 -11.54 4.64 1.50
CA ALA A 27 -11.71 3.30 2.03
C ALA A 27 -12.63 3.29 3.25
N TYR A 28 -13.11 2.09 3.57
CA TYR A 28 -13.86 1.81 4.79
C TYR A 28 -13.04 0.84 5.66
N PRO A 29 -13.02 1.02 7.00
CA PRO A 29 -12.24 0.14 7.86
C PRO A 29 -12.67 -1.34 7.77
N ILE A 30 -11.77 -2.21 7.30
CA ILE A 30 -11.94 -3.67 7.23
C ILE A 30 -10.60 -4.41 7.29
N THR A 31 -10.55 -5.51 8.04
CA THR A 31 -9.36 -6.38 8.12
C THR A 31 -9.33 -7.34 6.92
N PRO A 32 -8.18 -7.53 6.23
CA PRO A 32 -6.85 -6.97 6.49
C PRO A 32 -6.51 -5.69 5.68
N GLN A 33 -7.43 -5.19 4.86
CA GLN A 33 -7.21 -4.06 3.96
C GLN A 33 -6.75 -2.77 4.67
N ASN A 34 -7.09 -2.59 5.96
CA ASN A 34 -6.68 -1.44 6.77
C ASN A 34 -5.18 -1.13 6.74
N GLU A 35 -4.32 -2.10 6.47
CA GLU A 35 -2.88 -1.88 6.35
C GLU A 35 -2.48 -1.09 5.09
N ILE A 36 -3.30 -1.11 4.02
CA ILE A 36 -3.03 -0.38 2.77
C ILE A 36 -3.04 1.14 2.99
N PRO A 37 -4.15 1.77 3.48
CA PRO A 37 -4.15 3.20 3.79
C PRO A 37 -3.25 3.57 4.98
N ALA A 38 -2.81 2.60 5.79
CA ALA A 38 -1.83 2.89 6.84
C ALA A 38 -0.41 3.07 6.28
N TYR A 39 -0.13 2.50 5.10
CA TYR A 39 1.13 2.66 4.38
C TYR A 39 1.14 3.92 3.50
N MET A 40 0.00 4.21 2.86
CA MET A 40 -0.19 5.36 1.94
C MET A 40 -0.24 6.71 2.66
#